data_AF-A0A2P8VRY5-F1
#
_entry.id   AF-A0A2P8VRY5-F1
#
_cell.length_a   1.000
_cell.length_b   1.000
_cell.length_c   1.000
_cell.angle_alpha   90.00
_cell.angle_beta   90.00
_cell.angle_gamma   90.00
#
_symmetry.space_group_name_H-M   'P 1'
#
loop_
_entity.id
_entity.type
_entity.pdbx_description
1 polymer ?
#
loop_
_entity_poly.entity_id
_entity_poly.type
_entity_poly.pdbx_seq_one_letter_code
_entity_poly.pdbx_strand_id
1 'polypeptide(L)'
;MSYVAPPLLHQQLFSLDHAAWVDLLATTENLLIIQDLDGVCMGLVNDPLDRVVEIGYLEATQRFDGHFYVLTNGEHTGKRGMNGIVERSLGGQELAQLGRYYLPGLAAGGVQWQTRAGQISHPGVSEAELAFLAAVPEKMGDRLRQFFKQHPDVLAGSALEQGIRASVLDNMASPTANLNTFHRLLDDQRELYTDLQYAMQTLMADLLRDASNQGLDSSFFVHYAPNHGRGPDGKEILWFSQGHESGTTDFQFMLRGAIKEAGVLALLNRYYAAKTGNYPLGESFSVRQAPHSHSELLDLVIQNFDPALMPTLVGVGDTVTSVVVMEDGQPVAKRGGSDRNFLHLIQAIGQHFETGNLVTYVDSSGGELRNRKALRLEDRGGTSVVVEGPGDARDEADPLILNVVFPGGYRQYCQAFQTAAARRR
;
A
#
# COMPACT_ATOMS: atom_id res chain seq x y z
N MET A 1 -17.92 1.25 44.98
CA MET A 1 -17.20 0.82 43.76
C MET A 1 -16.97 2.06 42.93
N SER A 2 -15.72 2.51 42.82
CA SER A 2 -15.35 3.62 41.94
C SER A 2 -15.57 3.20 40.50
N TYR A 3 -16.42 3.91 39.78
CA TYR A 3 -16.59 3.73 38.34
C TYR A 3 -15.29 4.16 37.67
N VAL A 4 -14.47 3.19 37.26
CA VAL A 4 -13.34 3.45 36.38
C VAL A 4 -13.93 3.53 34.98
N ALA A 5 -13.86 4.70 34.34
CA ALA A 5 -14.28 4.83 32.97
C ALA A 5 -13.51 3.84 32.10
N PRO A 6 -14.14 3.15 31.13
CA PRO A 6 -13.43 2.26 30.23
C PRO A 6 -12.31 3.03 29.51
N PRO A 7 -11.16 2.39 29.24
CA PRO A 7 -10.02 3.04 28.60
C PRO A 7 -10.40 3.57 27.22
N LEU A 8 -9.87 4.73 26.85
CA LEU A 8 -10.10 5.32 25.52
C LEU A 8 -9.49 4.41 24.44
N LEU A 9 -10.12 4.31 23.27
CA LEU A 9 -9.68 3.38 22.21
C LEU A 9 -8.19 3.54 21.84
N HIS A 10 -7.68 4.78 21.78
CA HIS A 10 -6.28 5.07 21.42
C HIS A 10 -5.26 4.61 22.48
N GLN A 11 -5.72 4.17 23.65
CA GLN A 11 -4.90 3.62 24.74
C GLN A 11 -5.00 2.09 24.80
N GLN A 12 -5.89 1.50 24.00
CA GLN A 12 -6.09 0.05 23.98
C GLN A 12 -5.14 -0.61 22.99
N LEU A 13 -4.87 -1.89 23.23
CA LEU A 13 -4.19 -2.81 22.31
C LEU A 13 -5.18 -3.89 21.91
N PHE A 14 -5.40 -4.08 20.60
CA PHE A 14 -6.28 -5.08 20.02
C PHE A 14 -7.73 -5.04 20.52
N SER A 15 -8.29 -3.83 20.68
CA SER A 15 -9.69 -3.67 21.04
C SER A 15 -10.61 -4.30 20.00
N LEU A 16 -11.63 -4.99 20.48
CA LEU A 16 -12.75 -5.52 19.69
C LEU A 16 -14.02 -4.67 19.84
N ASP A 17 -13.93 -3.50 20.48
CA ASP A 17 -15.06 -2.59 20.65
C ASP A 17 -15.35 -1.79 19.36
N HIS A 18 -15.93 -2.49 18.39
CA HIS A 18 -16.31 -1.91 17.10
C HIS A 18 -17.43 -0.88 17.25
N ALA A 19 -18.26 -0.96 18.31
CA ALA A 19 -19.29 0.04 18.57
C ALA A 19 -18.68 1.39 18.93
N ALA A 20 -17.70 1.41 19.84
CA ALA A 20 -16.97 2.63 20.17
C ALA A 20 -16.19 3.19 18.95
N TRP A 21 -15.64 2.32 18.11
CA TRP A 21 -14.97 2.74 16.88
C TRP A 21 -15.95 3.40 15.89
N VAL A 22 -17.13 2.81 15.72
CA VAL A 22 -18.23 3.37 14.91
C VAL A 22 -18.68 4.71 15.47
N ASP A 23 -18.86 4.81 16.79
CA ASP A 23 -19.25 6.05 17.46
C ASP A 23 -18.24 7.16 17.19
N LEU A 24 -16.95 6.87 17.37
CA LEU A 24 -15.86 7.82 17.12
C LEU A 24 -15.89 8.34 15.67
N LEU A 25 -16.01 7.46 14.67
CA LEU A 25 -16.09 7.90 13.28
C LEU A 25 -17.37 8.71 13.00
N ALA A 26 -18.50 8.34 13.58
CA ALA A 26 -19.77 9.01 13.33
C ALA A 26 -19.87 10.39 13.97
N THR A 27 -19.24 10.60 15.14
CA THR A 27 -19.41 11.82 15.94
C THR A 27 -18.23 12.79 15.88
N THR A 28 -17.04 12.35 15.47
CA THR A 28 -15.88 13.24 15.40
C THR A 28 -15.97 14.16 14.18
N GLU A 29 -16.06 15.46 14.45
CA GLU A 29 -16.12 16.50 13.42
C GLU A 29 -14.75 16.72 12.77
N ASN A 30 -13.70 16.95 13.57
CA ASN A 30 -12.34 17.14 13.07
C ASN A 30 -11.62 15.79 12.90
N LEU A 31 -11.95 15.10 11.80
CA LEU A 31 -11.55 13.72 11.52
C LEU A 31 -10.81 13.60 10.19
N LEU A 32 -9.72 12.83 10.17
CA LEU A 32 -9.01 12.44 8.95
C LEU A 32 -8.75 10.93 8.94
N ILE A 33 -9.38 10.21 8.02
CA ILE A 33 -9.24 8.77 7.81
C ILE A 33 -8.29 8.53 6.64
N ILE A 34 -7.23 7.76 6.89
CA ILE A 34 -6.23 7.37 5.89
C ILE A 34 -6.14 5.84 5.90
N GLN A 35 -6.46 5.20 4.78
CA GLN A 35 -6.49 3.74 4.71
C GLN A 35 -5.76 3.15 3.51
N ASP A 36 -5.26 1.93 3.64
CA ASP A 36 -4.96 1.10 2.47
C ASP A 36 -6.24 0.55 1.80
N LEU A 37 -6.07 -0.16 0.69
CA LEU A 37 -7.14 -0.74 -0.11
C LEU A 37 -7.23 -2.26 0.06
N ASP A 38 -6.19 -2.95 -0.41
CA ASP A 38 -6.11 -4.40 -0.44
C ASP A 38 -6.07 -4.98 0.97
N GLY A 39 -6.91 -5.99 1.24
CA GLY A 39 -7.05 -6.58 2.59
C GLY A 39 -7.85 -5.73 3.58
N VAL A 40 -8.04 -4.43 3.31
CA VAL A 40 -8.80 -3.50 4.17
C VAL A 40 -10.26 -3.38 3.74
N CYS A 41 -10.52 -2.97 2.50
CA CYS A 41 -11.87 -2.76 1.97
C CYS A 41 -12.24 -3.72 0.83
N MET A 42 -11.34 -4.62 0.49
CA MET A 42 -11.54 -5.72 -0.46
C MET A 42 -10.67 -6.91 -0.06
N GLY A 43 -11.03 -8.11 -0.50
CA GLY A 43 -10.28 -9.33 -0.21
C GLY A 43 -8.91 -9.36 -0.91
N LEU A 44 -7.94 -10.02 -0.28
CA LEU A 44 -6.69 -10.42 -0.93
C LEU A 44 -6.98 -11.60 -1.87
N VAL A 45 -6.79 -11.38 -3.17
CA VAL A 45 -7.03 -12.34 -4.26
C VAL A 45 -5.73 -12.65 -5.00
N ASN A 46 -5.66 -13.81 -5.65
CA ASN A 46 -4.50 -14.20 -6.46
C ASN A 46 -4.36 -13.35 -7.74
N ASP A 47 -5.47 -13.09 -8.45
CA ASP A 47 -5.50 -12.18 -9.59
C ASP A 47 -6.16 -10.85 -9.18
N PRO A 48 -5.43 -9.71 -9.24
CA PRO A 48 -6.00 -8.39 -8.96
C PRO A 48 -7.27 -8.04 -9.76
N LEU A 49 -7.51 -8.69 -10.90
CA LEU A 49 -8.72 -8.49 -11.69
C LEU A 49 -9.98 -9.07 -11.02
N ASP A 50 -9.81 -10.06 -10.14
CA ASP A 50 -10.90 -10.70 -9.38
C ASP A 50 -11.31 -9.90 -8.14
N ARG A 51 -10.63 -8.77 -7.86
CA ARG A 51 -11.01 -7.87 -6.77
C ARG A 51 -12.40 -7.31 -7.00
N VAL A 52 -13.17 -7.25 -5.92
CA VAL A 52 -14.49 -6.66 -5.87
C VAL A 52 -14.56 -5.72 -4.68
N VAL A 53 -15.13 -4.53 -4.90
CA VAL A 53 -15.51 -3.61 -3.83
C VAL A 53 -17.03 -3.56 -3.72
N GLU A 54 -17.54 -3.55 -2.50
CA GLU A 54 -18.99 -3.48 -2.24
C GLU A 54 -19.53 -2.08 -2.54
N ILE A 55 -20.65 -1.99 -3.27
CA ILE A 55 -21.28 -0.70 -3.62
C ILE A 55 -21.65 0.08 -2.34
N GLY A 56 -22.22 -0.60 -1.34
CA GLY A 56 -22.58 0.03 -0.07
C GLY A 56 -21.38 0.64 0.67
N TYR A 57 -20.18 0.06 0.51
CA TYR A 57 -18.95 0.65 1.04
C TYR A 57 -18.57 1.91 0.25
N LEU A 58 -18.66 1.89 -1.08
CA LEU A 58 -18.39 3.08 -1.91
C LEU A 58 -19.34 4.24 -1.55
N GLU A 59 -20.63 3.96 -1.36
CA GLU A 59 -21.63 4.93 -0.89
C GLU A 59 -21.29 5.45 0.51
N ALA A 60 -20.86 4.57 1.42
CA ALA A 60 -20.43 4.98 2.75
C ALA A 60 -19.25 5.96 2.70
N THR A 61 -18.28 5.77 1.79
CA THR A 61 -17.16 6.71 1.65
C THR A 61 -17.60 8.13 1.25
N GLN A 62 -18.75 8.28 0.57
CA GLN A 62 -19.29 9.59 0.20
C GLN A 62 -19.71 10.41 1.43
N ARG A 63 -20.18 9.74 2.49
CA ARG A 63 -20.54 10.41 3.76
C ARG A 63 -19.33 10.98 4.50
N PHE A 64 -18.14 10.55 4.11
CA PHE A 64 -16.86 11.04 4.62
C PHE A 64 -16.11 11.89 3.58
N ASP A 65 -16.79 12.51 2.61
CA ASP A 65 -16.14 13.45 1.67
C ASP A 65 -15.40 14.55 2.46
N GLY A 66 -14.16 14.83 2.07
CA GLY A 66 -13.24 15.72 2.79
C GLY A 66 -12.58 15.14 4.05
N HIS A 67 -13.04 13.98 4.55
CA HIS A 67 -12.51 13.31 5.75
C HIS A 67 -11.81 11.99 5.44
N PHE A 68 -12.12 11.34 4.33
CA PHE A 68 -11.61 10.03 3.97
C PHE A 68 -10.68 10.08 2.76
N TYR A 69 -9.52 9.43 2.87
CA TYR A 69 -8.58 9.27 1.78
C TYR A 69 -7.93 7.89 1.81
N VAL A 70 -7.64 7.37 0.62
CA VAL A 70 -6.83 6.17 0.47
C VAL A 70 -5.36 6.54 0.36
N LEU A 71 -4.50 5.64 0.83
CA LEU A 71 -3.05 5.72 0.72
C LEU A 71 -2.55 4.31 0.42
N THR A 72 -2.20 4.04 -0.83
CA THR A 72 -1.89 2.69 -1.29
C THR A 72 -0.64 2.63 -2.17
N ASN A 73 -0.01 1.46 -2.22
CA ASN A 73 1.06 1.17 -3.18
C ASN A 73 0.50 0.76 -4.56
N GLY A 74 -0.75 0.26 -4.61
CA GLY A 74 -1.46 0.03 -5.87
C GLY A 74 -1.72 1.33 -6.62
N GLU A 75 -2.26 1.26 -7.84
CA GLU A 75 -2.59 2.43 -8.65
C GLU A 75 -4.10 2.68 -8.69
N HIS A 76 -4.49 3.94 -8.89
CA HIS A 76 -5.87 4.28 -9.26
C HIS A 76 -6.17 3.85 -10.69
N THR A 77 -5.20 4.05 -11.59
CA THR A 77 -5.33 3.82 -13.04
C THR A 77 -4.78 2.46 -13.50
N GLY A 78 -4.93 2.20 -14.80
CA GLY A 78 -4.41 1.00 -15.43
C GLY A 78 -5.39 -0.16 -15.35
N LYS A 79 -5.09 -1.24 -16.08
CA LYS A 79 -6.00 -2.38 -16.21
C LYS A 79 -6.35 -3.03 -14.86
N ARG A 80 -5.41 -2.98 -13.92
CA ARG A 80 -5.51 -3.56 -12.56
C ARG A 80 -5.72 -2.50 -11.48
N GLY A 81 -5.91 -1.24 -11.87
CA GLY A 81 -6.08 -0.12 -10.94
C GLY A 81 -7.44 -0.11 -10.25
N MET A 82 -7.51 0.65 -9.16
CA MET A 82 -8.72 0.77 -8.35
C MET A 82 -9.93 1.27 -9.14
N ASN A 83 -9.74 2.19 -10.10
CA ASN A 83 -10.84 2.74 -10.88
C ASN A 83 -11.56 1.67 -11.67
N GLY A 84 -10.82 0.76 -12.32
CA GLY A 84 -11.43 -0.35 -13.05
C GLY A 84 -12.24 -1.29 -12.14
N ILE A 85 -11.85 -1.45 -10.87
CA ILE A 85 -12.60 -2.24 -9.88
C ILE A 85 -13.91 -1.53 -9.51
N VAL A 86 -13.85 -0.23 -9.21
CA VAL A 86 -15.02 0.62 -8.92
C VAL A 86 -16.02 0.58 -10.08
N GLU A 87 -15.53 0.76 -11.30
CA GLU A 87 -16.36 0.78 -12.51
C GLU A 87 -17.05 -0.55 -12.75
N ARG A 88 -16.35 -1.68 -12.58
CA ARG A 88 -16.96 -3.01 -12.67
C ARG A 88 -18.03 -3.22 -11.61
N SER A 89 -17.77 -2.82 -10.36
CA SER A 89 -18.76 -2.93 -9.27
C SER A 89 -20.03 -2.11 -9.54
N LEU A 90 -19.92 -0.95 -10.18
CA LEU A 90 -21.04 -0.06 -10.47
C LEU A 90 -21.74 -0.34 -11.81
N GLY A 91 -21.18 -1.21 -12.65
CA GLY A 91 -21.71 -1.52 -13.98
C GLY A 91 -21.27 -0.56 -15.10
N GLY A 92 -20.21 0.23 -14.88
CA GLY A 92 -19.56 1.03 -15.94
C GLY A 92 -18.92 2.33 -15.46
N GLN A 93 -18.06 2.87 -16.33
CA GLN A 93 -17.34 4.13 -16.11
C GLN A 93 -18.26 5.35 -15.94
N GLU A 94 -19.33 5.43 -16.74
CA GLU A 94 -20.26 6.56 -16.71
C GLU A 94 -20.94 6.70 -15.34
N LEU A 95 -21.38 5.57 -14.76
CA LEU A 95 -22.01 5.55 -13.42
C LEU A 95 -21.01 5.93 -12.32
N ALA A 96 -19.77 5.45 -12.42
CA ALA A 96 -18.71 5.80 -11.48
C ALA A 96 -18.40 7.30 -11.49
N GLN A 97 -18.32 7.91 -12.68
CA GLN A 97 -18.03 9.33 -12.86
C GLN A 97 -19.19 10.23 -12.41
N LEU A 98 -20.41 9.97 -12.91
CA LEU A 98 -21.59 10.77 -12.58
C LEU A 98 -21.89 10.73 -11.07
N GLY A 99 -21.73 9.57 -10.44
CA GLY A 99 -21.91 9.39 -9.01
C GLY A 99 -20.71 9.83 -8.15
N ARG A 100 -19.59 10.27 -8.75
CA ARG A 100 -18.33 10.57 -8.05
C ARG A 100 -17.92 9.42 -7.10
N TYR A 101 -17.89 8.18 -7.58
CA TYR A 101 -17.63 7.00 -6.73
C TYR A 101 -16.16 6.61 -6.61
N TYR A 102 -15.27 7.29 -7.33
CA TYR A 102 -13.83 7.01 -7.21
C TYR A 102 -13.32 7.34 -5.80
N LEU A 103 -12.46 6.48 -5.29
CA LEU A 103 -11.85 6.66 -3.97
C LEU A 103 -10.79 7.77 -4.06
N PRO A 104 -10.93 8.86 -3.28
CA PRO A 104 -9.96 9.95 -3.30
C PRO A 104 -8.73 9.58 -2.49
N GLY A 105 -7.57 10.11 -2.85
CA GLY A 105 -6.35 9.86 -2.10
C GLY A 105 -5.13 9.62 -2.97
N LEU A 106 -4.10 9.06 -2.34
CA LEU A 106 -2.81 8.81 -2.95
C LEU A 106 -2.61 7.33 -3.26
N ALA A 107 -2.15 7.06 -4.47
CA ALA A 107 -1.78 5.76 -4.98
C ALA A 107 -0.32 5.78 -5.45
N ALA A 108 0.18 4.65 -5.94
CA ALA A 108 1.55 4.45 -6.40
C ALA A 108 2.60 4.86 -5.35
N GLY A 109 2.37 4.54 -4.08
CA GLY A 109 3.29 4.92 -3.00
C GLY A 109 3.34 6.43 -2.74
N GLY A 110 2.30 7.18 -3.12
CA GLY A 110 2.15 8.60 -2.78
C GLY A 110 2.24 9.58 -3.94
N VAL A 111 2.59 9.11 -5.15
CA VAL A 111 2.85 9.99 -6.30
C VAL A 111 1.67 10.14 -7.25
N GLN A 112 0.59 9.36 -7.09
CA GLN A 112 -0.61 9.48 -7.90
C GLN A 112 -1.78 9.97 -7.04
N TRP A 113 -2.16 11.24 -7.21
CA TRP A 113 -3.30 11.83 -6.53
C TRP A 113 -4.57 11.68 -7.37
N GLN A 114 -5.68 11.31 -6.72
CA GLN A 114 -7.00 11.27 -7.32
C GLN A 114 -8.05 11.98 -6.46
N THR A 115 -8.95 12.71 -7.12
CA THR A 115 -10.17 13.26 -6.51
C THR A 115 -11.35 12.30 -6.64
N ARG A 116 -12.43 12.52 -5.89
CA ARG A 116 -13.67 11.73 -6.02
C ARG A 116 -14.31 11.79 -7.41
N ALA A 117 -14.00 12.83 -8.18
CA ALA A 117 -14.48 12.98 -9.56
C ALA A 117 -13.61 12.20 -10.59
N GLY A 118 -12.55 11.51 -10.15
CA GLY A 118 -11.65 10.78 -11.02
C GLY A 118 -10.60 11.66 -11.70
N GLN A 119 -10.42 12.91 -11.26
CA GLN A 119 -9.34 13.76 -11.75
C GLN A 119 -8.02 13.29 -11.12
N ILE A 120 -7.04 13.01 -11.96
CA ILE A 120 -5.73 12.48 -11.56
C ILE A 120 -4.64 13.52 -11.81
N SER A 121 -3.68 13.57 -10.89
CA SER A 121 -2.43 14.33 -11.04
C SER A 121 -1.27 13.55 -10.41
N HIS A 122 -0.05 13.97 -10.70
CA HIS A 122 1.15 13.29 -10.19
C HIS A 122 2.07 14.26 -9.41
N PRO A 123 1.75 14.58 -8.14
CA PRO A 123 2.51 15.56 -7.36
C PRO A 123 4.00 15.18 -7.26
N GLY A 124 4.87 16.13 -7.61
CA GLY A 124 6.32 15.93 -7.58
C GLY A 124 6.87 15.06 -8.71
N VAL A 125 6.06 14.70 -9.70
CA VAL A 125 6.50 13.94 -10.89
C VAL A 125 6.40 14.84 -12.12
N SER A 126 7.48 14.91 -12.88
CA SER A 126 7.55 15.65 -14.14
C SER A 126 6.89 14.89 -15.29
N GLU A 127 6.46 15.62 -16.32
CA GLU A 127 5.97 15.02 -17.56
C GLU A 127 7.02 14.14 -18.24
N ALA A 128 8.29 14.51 -18.16
CA ALA A 128 9.40 13.74 -18.71
C ALA A 128 9.56 12.39 -18.01
N GLU A 129 9.41 12.34 -16.68
CA GLU A 129 9.42 11.08 -15.93
C GLU A 129 8.25 10.17 -16.32
N LEU A 130 7.03 10.73 -16.42
CA LEU A 130 5.84 9.96 -16.81
C LEU A 130 5.96 9.44 -18.25
N ALA A 131 6.46 10.27 -19.18
CA ALA A 131 6.69 9.87 -20.56
C ALA A 131 7.74 8.75 -20.67
N PHE A 132 8.79 8.79 -19.84
CA PHE A 132 9.78 7.73 -19.77
C PHE A 132 9.14 6.41 -19.29
N LEU A 133 8.37 6.45 -18.21
CA LEU A 133 7.72 5.27 -17.63
C LEU A 133 6.70 4.63 -18.58
N ALA A 134 5.96 5.45 -19.35
CA ALA A 134 4.97 4.97 -20.32
C ALA A 134 5.57 4.03 -21.39
N ALA A 135 6.86 4.18 -21.71
CA ALA A 135 7.56 3.33 -22.68
C ALA A 135 8.13 2.03 -22.07
N VAL A 136 8.21 1.92 -20.75
CA VAL A 136 8.86 0.78 -20.06
C VAL A 136 8.14 -0.55 -20.29
N PRO A 137 6.79 -0.65 -20.21
CA PRO A 137 6.09 -1.91 -20.46
C PRO A 137 6.36 -2.50 -21.86
N GLU A 138 6.42 -1.65 -22.89
CA GLU A 138 6.75 -2.08 -24.24
C GLU A 138 8.18 -2.63 -24.32
N LYS A 139 9.16 -1.92 -23.73
CA LYS A 139 10.55 -2.39 -23.64
C LYS A 139 10.68 -3.73 -22.91
N MET A 140 9.88 -3.95 -21.84
CA MET A 140 9.81 -5.24 -21.14
C MET A 140 9.28 -6.34 -22.06
N GLY A 141 8.16 -6.08 -22.74
CA GLY A 141 7.58 -7.02 -23.70
C GLY A 141 8.56 -7.38 -24.83
N ASP A 142 9.24 -6.38 -25.40
CA ASP A 142 10.20 -6.59 -26.47
C ASP A 142 11.43 -7.37 -26.03
N ARG A 143 11.93 -7.14 -24.79
CA ARG A 143 13.02 -7.95 -24.25
C ARG A 143 12.61 -9.40 -24.09
N LEU A 144 11.39 -9.67 -23.61
CA LEU A 144 10.85 -11.03 -23.52
C LEU A 144 10.74 -11.67 -24.91
N ARG A 145 10.19 -10.97 -25.91
CA ARG A 145 10.13 -11.47 -27.29
C ARG A 145 11.52 -11.75 -27.86
N GLN A 146 12.48 -10.86 -27.63
CA GLN A 146 13.84 -11.01 -28.11
C GLN A 146 14.53 -12.22 -27.49
N PHE A 147 14.34 -12.44 -26.18
CA PHE A 147 14.84 -13.61 -25.48
C PHE A 147 14.30 -14.90 -26.12
N PHE A 148 12.98 -15.04 -26.23
CA PHE A 148 12.37 -16.26 -26.77
C PHE A 148 12.58 -16.46 -28.28
N LYS A 149 12.90 -15.41 -29.05
CA LYS A 149 13.37 -15.57 -30.44
C LYS A 149 14.66 -16.39 -30.55
N GLN A 150 15.50 -16.41 -29.51
CA GLN A 150 16.72 -17.22 -29.44
C GLN A 150 16.44 -18.65 -28.99
N HIS A 151 15.23 -18.93 -28.49
CA HIS A 151 14.79 -20.23 -27.98
C HIS A 151 13.41 -20.63 -28.57
N PRO A 152 13.27 -20.69 -29.91
CA PRO A 152 11.97 -20.87 -30.57
C PRO A 152 11.32 -22.24 -30.26
N ASP A 153 12.12 -23.25 -29.95
CA ASP A 153 11.65 -24.61 -29.62
C ASP A 153 11.02 -24.70 -28.22
N VAL A 154 11.19 -23.66 -27.39
CA VAL A 154 10.73 -23.63 -26.00
C VAL A 154 9.34 -23.01 -25.88
N LEU A 155 9.18 -21.79 -26.39
CA LEU A 155 7.94 -21.05 -26.30
C LEU A 155 7.84 -20.04 -27.44
N ALA A 156 6.77 -20.13 -28.23
CA ALA A 156 6.57 -19.28 -29.39
C ALA A 156 5.08 -19.00 -29.66
N GLY A 157 4.81 -18.09 -30.60
CA GLY A 157 3.46 -17.81 -31.09
C GLY A 157 2.52 -17.27 -30.01
N SER A 158 1.26 -17.74 -30.02
CA SER A 158 0.22 -17.23 -29.13
C SER A 158 0.49 -17.49 -27.65
N ALA A 159 1.16 -18.60 -27.33
CA ALA A 159 1.51 -18.94 -25.94
C ALA A 159 2.53 -17.96 -25.36
N LEU A 160 3.52 -17.54 -26.17
CA LEU A 160 4.48 -16.51 -25.78
C LEU A 160 3.80 -15.17 -25.53
N GLU A 161 2.96 -14.70 -26.47
CA GLU A 161 2.28 -13.40 -26.31
C GLU A 161 1.31 -13.39 -25.13
N GLN A 162 0.65 -14.52 -24.84
CA GLN A 162 -0.16 -14.65 -23.62
C GLN A 162 0.71 -14.59 -22.36
N GLY A 163 1.87 -15.25 -22.36
CA GLY A 163 2.85 -15.17 -21.29
C GLY A 163 3.33 -13.74 -21.05
N ILE A 164 3.71 -13.02 -22.11
CA ILE A 164 4.15 -11.62 -22.04
C ILE A 164 3.04 -10.74 -21.47
N ARG A 165 1.80 -10.87 -21.94
CA ARG A 165 0.68 -10.08 -21.44
C ARG A 165 0.37 -10.34 -19.96
N ALA A 166 0.61 -11.55 -19.48
CA ALA A 166 0.47 -11.90 -18.07
C ALA A 166 1.62 -11.35 -17.23
N SER A 167 2.84 -11.32 -17.78
CA SER A 167 4.05 -10.90 -17.09
C SER A 167 4.30 -9.39 -17.07
N VAL A 168 3.92 -8.66 -18.12
CA VAL A 168 4.12 -7.21 -18.18
C VAL A 168 2.93 -6.52 -17.51
N LEU A 169 3.21 -5.86 -16.39
CA LEU A 169 2.26 -5.04 -15.64
C LEU A 169 2.52 -3.57 -16.00
N ASP A 170 1.52 -2.95 -16.60
CA ASP A 170 1.54 -1.61 -17.20
C ASP A 170 1.19 -0.49 -16.21
N ASN A 171 1.52 -0.71 -14.94
CA ASN A 171 1.46 0.28 -13.87
C ASN A 171 2.22 1.54 -14.31
N MET A 172 1.56 2.71 -14.26
CA MET A 172 2.10 3.98 -14.77
C MET A 172 3.31 4.48 -13.98
N ALA A 173 3.30 4.31 -12.66
CA ALA A 173 4.33 4.82 -11.76
C ALA A 173 5.33 3.74 -11.30
N SER A 174 4.96 2.47 -11.51
CA SER A 174 5.78 1.31 -11.18
C SER A 174 5.69 0.16 -12.20
N PRO A 175 6.00 0.39 -13.50
CA PRO A 175 6.02 -0.68 -14.50
C PRO A 175 6.77 -1.92 -13.98
N THR A 176 6.18 -3.10 -14.13
CA THR A 176 6.71 -4.33 -13.52
C THR A 176 6.73 -5.48 -14.52
N ALA A 177 7.82 -6.23 -14.57
CA ALA A 177 7.86 -7.56 -15.17
C ALA A 177 7.76 -8.62 -14.08
N ASN A 178 6.65 -9.37 -14.05
CA ASN A 178 6.39 -10.49 -13.14
C ASN A 178 6.64 -11.82 -13.88
N LEU A 179 7.73 -12.49 -13.54
CA LEU A 179 8.19 -13.72 -14.18
C LEU A 179 7.55 -14.99 -13.61
N ASN A 180 6.59 -14.93 -12.67
CA ASN A 180 5.93 -16.14 -12.16
C ASN A 180 5.24 -16.95 -13.28
N THR A 181 4.72 -16.26 -14.29
CA THR A 181 4.15 -16.92 -15.46
C THR A 181 5.21 -17.71 -16.21
N PHE A 182 6.37 -17.11 -16.47
CA PHE A 182 7.47 -17.79 -17.16
C PHE A 182 8.16 -18.86 -16.31
N HIS A 183 8.24 -18.69 -15.00
CA HIS A 183 8.75 -19.73 -14.10
C HIS A 183 7.95 -21.03 -14.27
N ARG A 184 6.61 -20.93 -14.29
CA ARG A 184 5.73 -22.09 -14.53
C ARG A 184 5.86 -22.66 -15.94
N LEU A 185 6.02 -21.80 -16.95
CA LEU A 185 6.19 -22.25 -18.34
C LEU A 185 7.55 -22.89 -18.60
N LEU A 186 8.54 -22.61 -17.75
CA LEU A 186 9.92 -23.07 -17.86
C LEU A 186 10.33 -24.01 -16.72
N ASP A 187 9.38 -24.70 -16.08
CA ASP A 187 9.64 -25.54 -14.89
C ASP A 187 10.73 -26.60 -15.14
N ASP A 188 10.73 -27.17 -16.36
CA ASP A 188 11.72 -28.16 -16.81
C ASP A 188 13.02 -27.54 -17.37
N GLN A 189 13.12 -26.21 -17.46
CA GLN A 189 14.20 -25.46 -18.11
C GLN A 189 14.79 -24.39 -17.19
N ARG A 190 15.29 -24.82 -16.03
CA ARG A 190 15.75 -23.94 -14.94
C ARG A 190 16.91 -23.02 -15.33
N GLU A 191 17.86 -23.50 -16.12
CA GLU A 191 18.98 -22.68 -16.61
C GLU A 191 18.45 -21.56 -17.50
N LEU A 192 17.51 -21.88 -18.40
CA LEU A 192 16.88 -20.88 -19.26
C LEU A 192 16.05 -19.86 -18.48
N TYR A 193 15.36 -20.29 -17.42
CA TYR A 193 14.66 -19.35 -16.54
C TYR A 193 15.63 -18.40 -15.80
N THR A 194 16.79 -18.91 -15.40
CA THR A 194 17.86 -18.07 -14.81
C THR A 194 18.41 -17.08 -15.85
N ASP A 195 18.61 -17.51 -17.09
CA ASP A 195 19.03 -16.62 -18.19
C ASP A 195 17.98 -15.53 -18.47
N LEU A 196 16.70 -15.86 -18.35
CA LEU A 196 15.60 -14.89 -18.44
C LEU A 196 15.68 -13.84 -17.31
N GLN A 197 16.00 -14.25 -16.08
CA GLN A 197 16.22 -13.32 -14.97
C GLN A 197 17.40 -12.37 -15.25
N TYR A 198 18.50 -12.87 -15.82
CA TYR A 198 19.61 -12.03 -16.27
C TYR A 198 19.22 -11.06 -17.39
N ALA A 199 18.41 -11.52 -18.36
CA ALA A 199 17.92 -10.67 -19.44
C ALA A 199 17.06 -9.51 -18.92
N MET A 200 16.20 -9.77 -17.92
CA MET A 200 15.41 -8.71 -17.27
C MET A 200 16.27 -7.78 -16.42
N GLN A 201 17.22 -8.31 -15.64
CA GLN A 201 18.15 -7.49 -14.87
C GLN A 201 18.93 -6.53 -15.79
N THR A 202 19.39 -7.04 -16.94
CA THR A 202 20.09 -6.24 -17.95
C THR A 202 19.19 -5.14 -18.48
N LEU A 203 17.93 -5.45 -18.82
CA LEU A 203 16.96 -4.43 -19.22
C LEU A 203 16.78 -3.35 -18.13
N MET A 204 16.66 -3.73 -16.86
CA MET A 204 16.51 -2.75 -15.77
C MET A 204 17.73 -1.81 -15.67
N ALA A 205 18.94 -2.35 -15.84
CA ALA A 205 20.15 -1.55 -15.88
C ALA A 205 20.23 -0.63 -17.11
N ASP A 206 19.80 -1.13 -18.28
CA ASP A 206 19.70 -0.34 -19.50
C ASP A 206 18.69 0.80 -19.35
N LEU A 207 17.53 0.55 -18.74
CA LEU A 207 16.51 1.57 -18.46
C LEU A 207 17.05 2.68 -17.54
N LEU A 208 17.78 2.33 -16.48
CA LEU A 208 18.41 3.35 -15.61
C LEU A 208 19.43 4.21 -16.39
N ARG A 209 20.18 3.59 -17.31
CA ARG A 209 21.13 4.31 -18.17
C ARG A 209 20.43 5.19 -19.20
N ASP A 210 19.37 4.70 -19.82
CA ASP A 210 18.53 5.46 -20.76
C ASP A 210 17.92 6.68 -20.07
N ALA A 211 17.44 6.53 -18.83
CA ALA A 211 16.91 7.64 -18.04
C ALA A 211 18.00 8.68 -17.75
N SER A 212 19.18 8.25 -17.33
CA SER A 212 20.36 9.13 -17.12
C SER A 212 20.72 9.91 -18.40
N ASN A 213 20.76 9.23 -19.55
CA ASN A 213 21.05 9.86 -20.84
C ASN A 213 19.98 10.91 -21.25
N GLN A 214 18.77 10.82 -20.70
CA GLN A 214 17.68 11.79 -20.92
C GLN A 214 17.64 12.89 -19.84
N GLY A 215 18.63 12.95 -18.94
CA GLY A 215 18.68 13.92 -17.85
C GLY A 215 17.73 13.61 -16.69
N LEU A 216 17.22 12.38 -16.62
CA LEU A 216 16.35 11.88 -15.54
C LEU A 216 17.16 11.12 -14.48
N ASP A 217 18.42 11.51 -14.29
CA ASP A 217 19.30 10.95 -13.26
C ASP A 217 18.61 10.94 -11.90
N SER A 218 18.75 9.83 -11.16
CA SER A 218 18.16 9.64 -9.84
C SER A 218 16.62 9.65 -9.78
N SER A 219 15.91 9.82 -10.89
CA SER A 219 14.43 9.83 -10.91
C SER A 219 13.86 8.45 -10.61
N PHE A 220 14.60 7.40 -10.94
CA PHE A 220 14.14 6.02 -10.84
C PHE A 220 15.05 5.15 -9.99
N PHE A 221 14.50 4.02 -9.56
CA PHE A 221 15.22 2.89 -8.98
C PHE A 221 14.55 1.58 -9.39
N VAL A 222 15.23 0.47 -9.12
CA VAL A 222 14.72 -0.87 -9.42
C VAL A 222 14.48 -1.58 -8.11
N HIS A 223 13.28 -2.14 -7.96
CA HIS A 223 12.91 -3.02 -6.87
C HIS A 223 12.77 -4.46 -7.38
N TYR A 224 13.42 -5.39 -6.68
CA TYR A 224 13.37 -6.81 -6.93
C TYR A 224 12.60 -7.49 -5.80
N ALA A 225 11.63 -8.34 -6.13
CA ALA A 225 10.93 -9.15 -5.13
C ALA A 225 10.84 -10.63 -5.52
N PRO A 226 11.22 -11.55 -4.62
CA PRO A 226 12.09 -11.36 -3.45
C PRO A 226 13.51 -10.89 -3.83
N ASN A 227 14.30 -10.35 -2.87
CA ASN A 227 15.69 -9.92 -3.06
C ASN A 227 16.63 -10.40 -1.94
N HIS A 228 17.94 -10.34 -2.17
CA HIS A 228 19.01 -10.65 -1.18
C HIS A 228 19.46 -9.42 -0.38
N GLY A 229 18.56 -8.46 -0.16
CA GLY A 229 18.88 -7.19 0.48
C GLY A 229 19.57 -6.23 -0.48
N ARG A 230 20.45 -5.36 0.05
CA ARG A 230 21.14 -4.31 -0.70
C ARG A 230 22.65 -4.53 -0.70
N GLY A 231 23.28 -4.27 -1.85
CA GLY A 231 24.72 -4.30 -2.02
C GLY A 231 25.41 -3.05 -1.46
N PRO A 232 26.76 -3.02 -1.50
CA PRO A 232 27.55 -1.87 -1.05
C PRO A 232 27.25 -0.56 -1.80
N ASP A 233 26.71 -0.65 -3.01
CA ASP A 233 26.27 0.50 -3.81
C ASP A 233 24.83 0.96 -3.50
N GLY A 234 24.20 0.34 -2.49
CA GLY A 234 22.84 0.62 -2.06
C GLY A 234 21.75 0.07 -2.97
N LYS A 235 22.10 -0.66 -4.04
CA LYS A 235 21.13 -1.28 -4.94
C LYS A 235 20.69 -2.64 -4.43
N GLU A 236 19.47 -3.03 -4.77
CA GLU A 236 18.95 -4.35 -4.41
C GLU A 236 19.68 -5.46 -5.17
N ILE A 237 19.99 -6.55 -4.46
CA ILE A 237 20.66 -7.72 -5.02
C ILE A 237 19.59 -8.70 -5.48
N LEU A 238 19.65 -9.04 -6.77
CA LEU A 238 18.76 -10.02 -7.37
C LEU A 238 18.98 -11.41 -6.76
N TRP A 239 17.89 -12.15 -6.50
CA TRP A 239 17.94 -13.54 -6.12
C TRP A 239 17.66 -14.43 -7.33
N PHE A 240 18.69 -15.04 -7.89
CA PHE A 240 18.51 -15.99 -8.99
C PHE A 240 17.84 -17.28 -8.52
N SER A 241 17.08 -17.91 -9.41
CA SER A 241 16.43 -19.18 -9.15
C SER A 241 17.45 -20.26 -8.78
N GLN A 242 17.12 -21.11 -7.80
CA GLN A 242 17.98 -22.21 -7.35
C GLN A 242 17.11 -23.42 -7.00
N GLY A 243 17.44 -24.58 -7.56
CA GLY A 243 16.69 -25.81 -7.29
C GLY A 243 15.22 -25.68 -7.71
N HIS A 244 14.30 -25.74 -6.76
CA HIS A 244 12.86 -25.60 -6.97
C HIS A 244 12.33 -24.19 -6.65
N GLU A 245 13.20 -23.28 -6.20
CA GLU A 245 12.82 -21.91 -5.83
C GLU A 245 12.91 -20.99 -7.05
N SER A 246 11.88 -20.19 -7.27
CA SER A 246 11.78 -19.26 -8.40
C SER A 246 12.71 -18.05 -8.29
N GLY A 247 13.31 -17.80 -7.12
CA GLY A 247 14.06 -16.57 -6.86
C GLY A 247 13.21 -15.30 -7.09
N THR A 248 13.85 -14.21 -7.50
CA THR A 248 13.20 -12.96 -7.88
C THR A 248 12.26 -13.21 -9.07
N THR A 249 10.99 -12.88 -8.86
CA THR A 249 9.98 -12.97 -9.91
C THR A 249 9.52 -11.58 -10.34
N ASP A 250 9.59 -10.58 -9.46
CA ASP A 250 9.16 -9.22 -9.78
C ASP A 250 10.36 -8.30 -10.03
N PHE A 251 10.35 -7.65 -11.19
CA PHE A 251 11.31 -6.64 -11.62
C PHE A 251 10.54 -5.33 -11.81
N GLN A 252 10.52 -4.49 -10.78
CA GLN A 252 9.74 -3.26 -10.76
C GLN A 252 10.65 -2.06 -11.02
N PHE A 253 10.30 -1.25 -12.01
CA PHE A 253 10.99 0.00 -12.32
C PHE A 253 10.16 1.16 -11.77
N MET A 254 10.66 1.84 -10.73
CA MET A 254 9.83 2.71 -9.89
C MET A 254 10.40 4.12 -9.76
N LEU A 255 9.52 5.10 -9.55
CA LEU A 255 9.88 6.46 -9.17
C LEU A 255 10.55 6.49 -7.79
N ARG A 256 11.72 7.10 -7.70
CA ARG A 256 12.46 7.27 -6.43
C ARG A 256 11.71 8.22 -5.50
N GLY A 257 11.59 7.86 -4.23
CA GLY A 257 10.96 8.70 -3.22
C GLY A 257 9.43 8.58 -3.15
N ALA A 258 8.83 7.61 -3.85
CA ALA A 258 7.46 7.19 -3.59
C ALA A 258 7.40 6.41 -2.27
N ILE A 259 7.30 7.14 -1.15
CA ILE A 259 7.23 6.56 0.20
C ILE A 259 5.81 6.71 0.73
N LYS A 260 5.16 5.58 1.02
CA LYS A 260 3.79 5.55 1.52
C LYS A 260 3.60 6.43 2.77
N GLU A 261 4.51 6.37 3.73
CA GLU A 261 4.40 7.14 4.99
C GLU A 261 4.40 8.67 4.77
N ALA A 262 5.18 9.20 3.82
CA ALA A 262 5.17 10.62 3.47
C ALA A 262 3.81 11.06 2.89
N GLY A 263 3.03 10.11 2.36
CA GLY A 263 1.65 10.35 1.94
C GLY A 263 0.74 10.83 3.07
N VAL A 264 1.03 10.47 4.33
CA VAL A 264 0.28 10.99 5.50
C VAL A 264 0.40 12.50 5.59
N LEU A 265 1.63 13.04 5.46
CA LEU A 265 1.87 14.48 5.50
C LEU A 265 1.21 15.18 4.31
N ALA A 266 1.28 14.59 3.12
CA ALA A 266 0.65 15.17 1.93
C ALA A 266 -0.89 15.24 2.08
N LEU A 267 -1.51 14.20 2.64
CA LEU A 267 -2.95 14.19 2.94
C LEU A 267 -3.32 15.17 4.05
N LEU A 268 -2.54 15.23 5.12
CA LEU A 268 -2.75 16.19 6.23
C LEU A 268 -2.61 17.64 5.76
N ASN A 269 -1.60 17.93 4.92
CA ASN A 269 -1.38 19.24 4.31
C ASN A 269 -2.60 19.68 3.46
N ARG A 270 -3.16 18.75 2.67
CA ARG A 270 -4.39 19.00 1.90
C ARG A 270 -5.62 19.17 2.78
N TYR A 271 -5.73 18.38 3.85
CA TYR A 271 -6.81 18.50 4.82
C TYR A 271 -6.81 19.90 5.48
N TYR A 272 -5.66 20.39 5.92
CA TYR A 272 -5.51 21.74 6.46
C TYR A 272 -5.87 22.82 5.43
N ALA A 273 -5.41 22.68 4.19
CA ALA A 273 -5.74 23.63 3.13
C ALA A 273 -7.24 23.69 2.84
N ALA A 274 -7.93 22.55 2.85
CA ALA A 274 -9.38 22.52 2.67
C ALA A 274 -10.14 23.23 3.80
N LYS A 275 -9.57 23.31 5.01
CA LYS A 275 -10.19 23.94 6.18
C LYS A 275 -9.80 25.40 6.37
N THR A 276 -8.57 25.77 6.01
CA THR A 276 -7.97 27.07 6.36
C THR A 276 -7.61 27.92 5.14
N GLY A 277 -7.61 27.33 3.93
CA GLY A 277 -7.10 27.96 2.71
C GLY A 277 -5.57 27.93 2.59
N ASN A 278 -4.84 27.48 3.62
CA ASN A 278 -3.38 27.47 3.65
C ASN A 278 -2.84 26.04 3.71
N TYR A 279 -1.77 25.79 2.96
CA TYR A 279 -1.01 24.54 3.01
C TYR A 279 0.18 24.69 3.97
N PRO A 280 0.18 24.09 5.18
CA PRO A 280 1.29 24.18 6.13
C PRO A 280 2.67 23.83 5.55
N LEU A 281 2.73 22.86 4.63
CA LEU A 281 3.97 22.43 3.97
C LEU A 281 4.15 23.04 2.58
N GLY A 282 3.28 23.97 2.17
CA GLY A 282 3.20 24.52 0.82
C GLY A 282 2.34 23.68 -0.12
N GLU A 283 1.73 24.34 -1.11
CA GLU A 283 0.79 23.73 -2.07
C GLU A 283 1.44 22.63 -2.93
N SER A 284 2.73 22.77 -3.21
CA SER A 284 3.51 21.86 -4.04
C SER A 284 4.13 20.68 -3.27
N PHE A 285 3.87 20.56 -1.96
CA PHE A 285 4.43 19.46 -1.15
C PHE A 285 3.97 18.11 -1.68
N SER A 286 4.92 17.19 -1.83
CA SER A 286 4.70 15.83 -2.30
C SER A 286 5.67 14.86 -1.62
N VAL A 287 5.38 13.57 -1.72
CA VAL A 287 6.23 12.51 -1.16
C VAL A 287 7.66 12.54 -1.71
N ARG A 288 7.87 13.10 -2.91
CA ARG A 288 9.17 13.22 -3.57
C ARG A 288 10.13 14.19 -2.88
N GLN A 289 9.62 15.16 -2.11
CA GLN A 289 10.45 16.11 -1.35
C GLN A 289 10.51 15.79 0.14
N ALA A 290 9.75 14.78 0.59
CA ALA A 290 9.66 14.46 2.01
C ALA A 290 10.95 13.76 2.49
N PRO A 291 11.35 13.99 3.76
CA PRO A 291 12.43 13.22 4.37
C PRO A 291 12.07 11.74 4.46
N HIS A 292 13.11 10.89 4.50
CA HIS A 292 12.96 9.44 4.54
C HIS A 292 12.86 8.87 5.96
N SER A 293 13.26 9.63 6.99
CA SER A 293 13.25 9.13 8.36
C SER A 293 11.93 9.46 9.06
N HIS A 294 11.48 8.52 9.88
CA HIS A 294 10.27 8.68 10.69
C HIS A 294 10.32 9.93 11.59
N SER A 295 11.48 10.21 12.22
CA SER A 295 11.65 11.36 13.10
C SER A 295 11.55 12.68 12.34
N GLU A 296 12.18 12.79 11.17
CA GLU A 296 12.12 14.01 10.36
C GLU A 296 10.71 14.26 9.81
N LEU A 297 9.97 13.20 9.46
CA LEU A 297 8.57 13.30 9.06
C LEU A 297 7.70 13.82 10.21
N LEU A 298 7.90 13.33 11.43
CA LEU A 298 7.19 13.83 12.60
C LEU A 298 7.56 15.29 12.89
N ASP A 299 8.84 15.63 12.83
CA ASP A 299 9.33 17.00 13.06
C ASP A 299 8.71 18.01 12.08
N LEU A 300 8.52 17.63 10.81
CA LEU A 300 7.79 18.45 9.85
C LEU A 300 6.36 18.74 10.29
N VAL A 301 5.67 17.76 10.89
CA VAL A 301 4.32 17.98 11.41
C VAL A 301 4.36 18.94 12.60
N ILE A 302 5.25 18.68 13.56
CA ILE A 302 5.41 19.47 14.78
C ILE A 302 5.69 20.94 14.48
N GLN A 303 6.54 21.21 13.49
CA GLN A 303 7.02 22.56 13.19
C GLN A 303 6.03 23.40 12.37
N ASN A 304 5.16 22.76 11.58
CA ASN A 304 4.38 23.49 10.56
C ASN A 304 2.87 23.48 10.79
N PHE A 305 2.33 22.51 11.54
CA PHE A 305 0.88 22.37 11.72
C PHE A 305 0.42 22.97 13.03
N ASP A 306 -0.66 23.75 12.99
CA ASP A 306 -1.30 24.30 14.19
C ASP A 306 -1.92 23.18 15.04
N PRO A 307 -1.45 22.95 16.29
CA PRO A 307 -2.00 21.96 17.19
C PRO A 307 -3.51 22.08 17.40
N ALA A 308 -4.04 23.30 17.43
CA ALA A 308 -5.47 23.54 17.72
C ALA A 308 -6.39 23.06 16.59
N LEU A 309 -5.85 22.87 15.39
CA LEU A 309 -6.58 22.43 14.21
C LEU A 309 -6.32 20.94 13.87
N MET A 310 -5.44 20.27 14.63
CA MET A 310 -5.03 18.91 14.33
C MET A 310 -6.23 17.96 14.41
N PRO A 311 -6.58 17.24 13.33
CA PRO A 311 -7.66 16.27 13.38
C PRO A 311 -7.27 15.06 14.23
N THR A 312 -8.28 14.35 14.73
CA THR A 312 -8.08 12.94 15.08
C THR A 312 -7.83 12.18 13.78
N LEU A 313 -6.65 11.57 13.65
CA LEU A 313 -6.32 10.71 12.52
C LEU A 313 -6.70 9.26 12.82
N VAL A 314 -7.28 8.60 11.83
CA VAL A 314 -7.55 7.15 11.86
C VAL A 314 -6.81 6.49 10.71
N GLY A 315 -5.75 5.76 11.04
CA GLY A 315 -4.98 4.95 10.10
C GLY A 315 -5.57 3.54 10.00
N VAL A 316 -5.78 3.02 8.79
CA VAL A 316 -6.30 1.66 8.59
C VAL A 316 -5.40 0.87 7.64
N GLY A 317 -4.94 -0.30 8.07
CA GLY A 317 -4.12 -1.19 7.26
C GLY A 317 -4.35 -2.66 7.58
N ASP A 318 -3.81 -3.55 6.74
CA ASP A 318 -3.91 -5.01 6.90
C ASP A 318 -2.51 -5.67 7.01
N THR A 319 -1.47 -4.95 6.61
CA THR A 319 -0.14 -5.51 6.42
C THR A 319 0.86 -4.96 7.45
N VAL A 320 0.94 -5.65 8.58
CA VAL A 320 1.93 -5.44 9.65
C VAL A 320 2.51 -6.80 10.04
N THR A 321 3.84 -6.93 10.03
CA THR A 321 4.52 -8.19 10.36
C THR A 321 5.74 -7.96 11.23
N SER A 322 6.06 -8.92 12.09
CA SER A 322 7.36 -9.01 12.75
C SER A 322 7.84 -10.46 12.82
N VAL A 323 9.15 -10.65 12.82
CA VAL A 323 9.83 -11.94 13.01
C VAL A 323 11.00 -11.71 13.95
N VAL A 324 11.09 -12.48 15.03
CA VAL A 324 12.27 -12.46 15.89
C VAL A 324 13.26 -13.50 15.40
N VAL A 325 14.43 -13.03 14.94
CA VAL A 325 15.56 -13.87 14.52
C VAL A 325 16.68 -13.80 15.55
N MET A 326 17.48 -14.87 15.63
CA MET A 326 18.69 -14.85 16.46
C MET A 326 19.86 -14.35 15.60
N GLU A 327 20.38 -13.17 15.92
CA GLU A 327 21.60 -12.61 15.30
C GLU A 327 22.66 -12.49 16.39
N ASP A 328 23.83 -13.10 16.17
CA ASP A 328 24.93 -13.17 17.15
C ASP A 328 24.50 -13.64 18.55
N GLY A 329 23.52 -14.54 18.61
CA GLY A 329 22.99 -15.08 19.86
C GLY A 329 22.01 -14.16 20.61
N GLN A 330 21.65 -13.01 20.02
CA GLN A 330 20.65 -12.09 20.57
C GLN A 330 19.35 -12.12 19.74
N PRO A 331 18.18 -12.05 20.39
CA PRO A 331 16.91 -11.90 19.68
C PRO A 331 16.81 -10.50 19.07
N VAL A 332 16.73 -10.43 17.74
CA VAL A 332 16.54 -9.20 16.97
C VAL A 332 15.18 -9.27 16.26
N ALA A 333 14.31 -8.31 16.58
CA ALA A 333 13.03 -8.17 15.92
C ALA A 333 13.18 -7.52 14.54
N LYS A 334 12.91 -8.28 13.48
CA LYS A 334 12.77 -7.77 12.11
C LYS A 334 11.31 -7.45 11.86
N ARG A 335 11.03 -6.17 11.66
CA ARG A 335 9.68 -5.63 11.54
C ARG A 335 9.44 -5.13 10.11
N GLY A 336 8.24 -5.34 9.61
CA GLY A 336 7.89 -4.99 8.24
C GLY A 336 6.38 -4.89 8.03
N GLY A 337 6.02 -4.95 6.76
CA GLY A 337 4.66 -4.74 6.29
C GLY A 337 4.49 -3.37 5.66
N SER A 338 3.79 -3.32 4.52
CA SER A 338 3.63 -2.11 3.71
C SER A 338 2.92 -0.97 4.44
N ASP A 339 2.09 -1.28 5.43
CA ASP A 339 1.28 -0.29 6.13
C ASP A 339 1.95 0.23 7.40
N ARG A 340 2.88 -0.56 7.94
CA ARG A 340 3.48 -0.35 9.24
C ARG A 340 3.95 1.08 9.47
N ASN A 341 4.73 1.62 8.53
CA ASN A 341 5.39 2.91 8.72
C ASN A 341 4.41 4.09 8.73
N PHE A 342 3.40 4.08 7.85
CA PHE A 342 2.40 5.16 7.84
C PHE A 342 1.47 5.07 9.06
N LEU A 343 1.11 3.85 9.50
CA LEU A 343 0.35 3.63 10.73
C LEU A 343 1.12 4.11 11.96
N HIS A 344 2.42 3.81 12.02
CA HIS A 344 3.30 4.28 13.10
C HIS A 344 3.43 5.80 13.11
N LEU A 345 3.50 6.45 11.94
CA LEU A 345 3.51 7.91 11.85
C LEU A 345 2.20 8.54 12.33
N ILE A 346 1.05 7.97 11.97
CA ILE A 346 -0.26 8.40 12.48
C ILE A 346 -0.32 8.30 14.01
N GLN A 347 0.19 7.20 14.58
CA GLN A 347 0.29 7.02 16.02
C GLN A 347 1.19 8.10 16.66
N ALA A 348 2.39 8.32 16.13
CA ALA A 348 3.35 9.27 16.67
C ALA A 348 2.81 10.71 16.66
N ILE A 349 2.12 11.12 15.58
CA ILE A 349 1.40 12.40 15.52
C ILE A 349 0.37 12.48 16.65
N GLY A 350 -0.43 11.42 16.85
CA GLY A 350 -1.47 11.42 17.87
C GLY A 350 -0.95 11.46 19.29
N GLN A 351 0.19 10.84 19.54
CA GLN A 351 0.89 10.90 20.83
C GLN A 351 1.47 12.30 21.09
N HIS A 352 2.00 12.96 20.06
CA HIS A 352 2.57 14.30 20.21
C HIS A 352 1.51 15.38 20.45
N PHE A 353 0.41 15.34 19.70
CA PHE A 353 -0.65 16.36 19.77
C PHE A 353 -1.83 15.99 20.68
N GLU A 354 -1.79 14.81 21.30
CA GLU A 354 -2.85 14.28 22.19
C GLU A 354 -4.25 14.22 21.52
N THR A 355 -4.29 13.98 20.20
CA THR A 355 -5.52 14.02 19.38
C THR A 355 -6.33 12.72 19.40
N GLY A 356 -5.87 11.73 20.16
CA GLY A 356 -6.52 10.43 20.29
C GLY A 356 -6.56 9.62 18.99
N ASN A 357 -5.51 9.72 18.17
CA ASN A 357 -5.42 9.00 16.89
C ASN A 357 -5.56 7.49 17.09
N LEU A 358 -6.12 6.82 16.08
CA LEU A 358 -6.33 5.38 16.09
C LEU A 358 -5.57 4.69 14.96
N VAL A 359 -4.90 3.60 15.32
CA VAL A 359 -4.40 2.59 14.39
C VAL A 359 -5.38 1.43 14.36
N THR A 360 -6.04 1.24 13.23
CA THR A 360 -7.01 0.18 12.98
C THR A 360 -6.37 -0.89 12.09
N TYR A 361 -6.46 -2.15 12.52
CA TYR A 361 -5.93 -3.29 11.76
C TYR A 361 -7.05 -4.20 11.28
N VAL A 362 -7.03 -4.55 10.00
CA VAL A 362 -7.97 -5.50 9.40
C VAL A 362 -7.25 -6.82 9.18
N ASP A 363 -7.78 -7.90 9.77
CA ASP A 363 -7.17 -9.23 9.59
C ASP A 363 -7.51 -9.78 8.20
N SER A 364 -6.56 -9.68 7.29
CA SER A 364 -6.68 -10.17 5.91
C SER A 364 -6.21 -11.61 5.72
N SER A 365 -5.83 -12.31 6.79
CA SER A 365 -5.31 -13.69 6.73
C SER A 365 -6.31 -14.73 6.22
N GLY A 366 -7.60 -14.43 6.28
CA GLY A 366 -8.67 -15.25 5.71
C GLY A 366 -8.80 -15.15 4.18
N GLY A 367 -7.98 -14.33 3.51
CA GLY A 367 -7.97 -14.16 2.05
C GLY A 367 -7.32 -15.32 1.29
N GLU A 368 -7.22 -15.18 -0.03
CA GLU A 368 -6.59 -16.19 -0.89
C GLU A 368 -5.07 -16.24 -0.70
N LEU A 369 -4.46 -15.09 -0.40
CA LEU A 369 -3.04 -14.98 -0.09
C LEU A 369 -2.77 -15.42 1.35
N ARG A 370 -2.04 -16.53 1.52
CA ARG A 370 -1.77 -17.15 2.83
C ARG A 370 -0.48 -16.67 3.52
N ASN A 371 0.00 -15.48 3.20
CA ASN A 371 1.25 -14.91 3.73
C ASN A 371 1.02 -13.95 4.91
N ARG A 372 -0.14 -14.03 5.56
CA ARG A 372 -0.52 -13.21 6.72
C ARG A 372 -0.79 -14.12 7.91
N LYS A 373 -0.32 -13.72 9.10
CA LYS A 373 -0.61 -14.42 10.35
C LYS A 373 -1.96 -13.95 10.87
N ALA A 374 -2.89 -14.88 11.08
CA ALA A 374 -4.19 -14.59 11.65
C ALA A 374 -4.10 -14.13 13.11
N LEU A 375 -5.01 -13.26 13.52
CA LEU A 375 -5.23 -12.94 14.93
C LEU A 375 -5.74 -14.20 15.65
N ARG A 376 -5.19 -14.46 16.85
CA ARG A 376 -5.68 -15.56 17.70
C ARG A 376 -6.61 -14.99 18.77
N LEU A 377 -7.83 -15.52 18.83
CA LEU A 377 -8.84 -15.12 19.80
C LEU A 377 -9.07 -16.24 20.83
N GLU A 378 -9.36 -15.84 22.06
CA GLU A 378 -9.82 -16.72 23.14
C GLU A 378 -11.11 -16.15 23.75
N ASP A 379 -12.04 -17.02 24.14
CA ASP A 379 -13.15 -16.63 25.00
C ASP A 379 -12.68 -16.61 26.46
N ARG A 380 -12.84 -15.46 27.12
CA ARG A 380 -12.58 -15.30 28.55
C ARG A 380 -13.86 -14.88 29.25
N GLY A 381 -14.68 -15.87 29.59
CA GLY A 381 -15.91 -15.67 30.35
C GLY A 381 -17.01 -14.98 29.52
N GLY A 382 -17.19 -15.39 28.27
CA GLY A 382 -18.18 -14.82 27.35
C GLY A 382 -17.74 -13.54 26.65
N THR A 383 -16.48 -13.13 26.84
CA THR A 383 -15.86 -12.00 26.13
C THR A 383 -14.72 -12.52 25.29
N SER A 384 -14.79 -12.30 23.97
CA SER A 384 -13.67 -12.59 23.09
C SER A 384 -12.54 -11.58 23.32
N VAL A 385 -11.30 -12.09 23.41
CA VAL A 385 -10.09 -11.27 23.50
C VAL A 385 -9.05 -11.76 22.51
N VAL A 386 -8.24 -10.84 21.99
CA VAL A 386 -7.09 -11.20 21.16
C VAL A 386 -5.92 -11.57 22.05
N VAL A 387 -5.35 -12.75 21.82
CA VAL A 387 -4.20 -13.29 22.57
C VAL A 387 -2.92 -13.33 21.76
N GLU A 388 -3.02 -13.25 20.43
CA GLU A 388 -1.88 -13.01 19.56
C GLU A 388 -2.24 -12.09 18.40
N GLY A 389 -1.38 -11.11 18.16
CA GLY A 389 -1.44 -10.21 17.02
C GLY A 389 -0.79 -10.78 15.75
N PRO A 390 -0.68 -9.97 14.69
CA PRO A 390 -0.14 -10.39 13.39
C PRO A 390 1.39 -10.53 13.37
N GLY A 391 2.07 -10.08 14.43
CA GLY A 391 3.52 -10.22 14.61
C GLY A 391 3.95 -11.52 15.31
N ASP A 392 5.26 -11.68 15.43
CA ASP A 392 5.88 -12.71 16.28
C ASP A 392 5.58 -12.41 17.75
N ALA A 393 5.09 -13.39 18.49
CA ALA A 393 4.73 -13.21 19.91
C ALA A 393 5.93 -12.87 20.80
N ARG A 394 7.16 -13.09 20.31
CA ARG A 394 8.40 -12.74 21.00
C ARG A 394 8.80 -11.28 20.81
N ASP A 395 8.17 -10.55 19.89
CA ASP A 395 8.43 -9.12 19.67
C ASP A 395 7.64 -8.27 20.66
N GLU A 396 8.06 -8.30 21.93
CA GLU A 396 7.40 -7.57 23.01
C GLU A 396 7.68 -6.05 23.01
N ALA A 397 8.60 -5.60 22.16
CA ALA A 397 9.08 -4.22 22.11
C ALA A 397 8.58 -3.46 20.87
N ASP A 398 7.54 -3.95 20.18
CA ASP A 398 7.00 -3.27 18.99
C ASP A 398 6.39 -1.91 19.39
N PRO A 399 6.93 -0.77 18.88
CA PRO A 399 6.38 0.55 19.21
C PRO A 399 5.01 0.81 18.57
N LEU A 400 4.63 0.05 17.53
CA LEU A 400 3.34 0.20 16.88
C LEU A 400 2.26 -0.54 17.68
N ILE A 401 1.28 0.20 18.17
CA ILE A 401 0.12 -0.30 18.89
C ILE A 401 -1.05 -0.36 17.90
N LEU A 402 -1.58 -1.55 17.65
CA LEU A 402 -2.82 -1.70 16.87
C LEU A 402 -4.00 -1.53 17.83
N ASN A 403 -4.62 -0.35 17.84
CA ASN A 403 -5.63 0.02 18.83
C ASN A 403 -6.92 -0.80 18.70
N VAL A 404 -7.44 -0.91 17.47
CA VAL A 404 -8.68 -1.61 17.15
C VAL A 404 -8.40 -2.63 16.06
N VAL A 405 -8.93 -3.84 16.20
CA VAL A 405 -8.69 -4.93 15.24
C VAL A 405 -10.00 -5.52 14.73
N PHE A 406 -10.03 -5.89 13.45
CA PHE A 406 -11.18 -6.53 12.79
C PHE A 406 -10.81 -7.97 12.40
N PRO A 407 -10.99 -8.96 13.30
CA PRO A 407 -10.65 -10.36 13.03
C PRO A 407 -11.58 -11.01 11.99
N GLY A 408 -12.75 -10.43 11.73
CA GLY A 408 -13.64 -10.84 10.63
C GLY A 408 -13.21 -10.30 9.25
N GLY A 409 -12.04 -9.66 9.17
CA GLY A 409 -11.46 -9.12 7.95
C GLY A 409 -12.26 -7.98 7.31
N TYR A 410 -12.02 -7.76 6.01
CA TYR A 410 -12.54 -6.59 5.29
C TYR A 410 -14.07 -6.45 5.35
N ARG A 411 -14.81 -7.56 5.40
CA ARG A 411 -16.28 -7.51 5.46
C ARG A 411 -16.78 -6.93 6.78
N GLN A 412 -16.18 -7.35 7.90
CA GLN A 412 -16.51 -6.80 9.22
C GLN A 412 -16.16 -5.32 9.28
N TYR A 413 -14.98 -4.95 8.76
CA TYR A 413 -14.56 -3.55 8.66
C TYR A 413 -15.52 -2.72 7.81
N CYS A 414 -15.86 -3.18 6.60
CA CYS A 414 -16.76 -2.48 5.68
C CYS A 414 -18.14 -2.29 6.29
N GLN A 415 -18.69 -3.31 6.97
CA GLN A 415 -19.97 -3.21 7.67
C GLN A 415 -19.94 -2.17 8.80
N ALA A 416 -18.87 -2.16 9.60
CA ALA A 416 -18.69 -1.16 10.65
C ALA A 416 -18.57 0.26 10.05
N PHE A 417 -17.77 0.43 8.99
CA PHE A 417 -17.61 1.71 8.30
C PHE A 417 -18.93 2.22 7.70
N GLN A 418 -19.72 1.34 7.07
CA GLN A 418 -21.06 1.65 6.58
C GLN A 418 -22.00 2.07 7.71
N THR A 419 -21.91 1.41 8.87
CA THR A 419 -22.69 1.79 10.06
C THR A 419 -22.31 3.17 10.57
N ALA A 420 -21.02 3.50 10.60
CA ALA A 420 -20.55 4.84 10.96
C ALA A 420 -21.03 5.90 9.97
N ALA A 421 -20.94 5.62 8.66
CA ALA A 421 -21.42 6.50 7.60
C ALA A 421 -22.92 6.79 7.71
N ALA A 422 -23.73 5.78 8.03
CA ALA A 422 -25.17 5.92 8.22
C ALA A 422 -25.54 6.77 9.44
N ARG A 423 -24.65 6.87 10.43
CA ARG A 423 -24.85 7.62 11.68
C ARG A 423 -24.21 9.00 11.67
N ARG A 424 -23.32 9.28 10.70
CA ARG A 424 -22.64 10.56 10.56
C ARG A 424 -23.66 11.65 10.21
N ARG A 425 -23.64 12.74 10.98
CA ARG A 425 -24.58 13.86 10.87
C ARG A 425 -24.05 14.95 9.95
#